data_AF-K7A9R8-F1
#
_entry.id   AF-K7A9R8-F1
#
_cell.length_a   1.000
_cell.length_b   1.000
_cell.length_c   1.000
_cell.angle_alpha   90.00
_cell.angle_beta   90.00
_cell.angle_gamma   90.00
#
_symmetry.space_group_name_H-M   'P 1'
#
loop_
_entity.id
_entity.type
_entity.pdbx_description
1 polymer ?
#
loop_
_entity_poly.entity_id
_entity_poly.type
_entity_poly.pdbx_seq_one_letter_code
_entity_poly.pdbx_strand_id
1 'polypeptide(L)'
;MNAGGGSKVKGLAKAFKSLCYDVSVLADADAEDQFSAADVAELDGLGVPVHVWSDKLSLEERAFQDLPWPNVLASVKLAQDELGFSVHDQVRSKFLEELDKNIDTWMDSPKLRTAIGIAAKKTGWFKDTTRGDLWFKAVSPAFQDEAFGKRNLAIELAKLWAWAEHV
;
A
#
# COMPACT_ATOMS: atom_id res chain seq x y z
N MET A 1 0.47 15.09 1.30
CA MET A 1 0.86 15.54 -0.05
C MET A 1 1.42 14.36 -0.83
N ASN A 2 1.20 14.25 -2.15
CA ASN A 2 1.84 13.24 -2.99
C ASN A 2 3.16 13.79 -3.58
N ALA A 3 4.26 13.04 -3.45
CA ALA A 3 5.58 13.43 -3.96
C ALA A 3 5.75 13.29 -5.50
N GLY A 4 4.87 12.51 -6.15
CA GLY A 4 4.94 12.27 -7.60
C GLY A 4 6.11 11.38 -8.03
N GLY A 5 6.54 10.46 -7.15
CA GLY A 5 7.59 9.46 -7.38
C GLY A 5 8.58 9.36 -6.20
N GLY A 6 9.16 8.17 -5.99
CA GLY A 6 10.08 7.88 -4.88
C GLY A 6 11.30 8.81 -4.87
N SER A 7 11.85 9.09 -6.06
CA SER A 7 13.03 9.95 -6.24
C SER A 7 12.83 11.41 -5.79
N LYS A 8 11.57 11.85 -5.61
CA LYS A 8 11.23 13.22 -5.19
C LYS A 8 10.96 13.34 -3.69
N VAL A 9 10.74 12.22 -3.00
CA VAL A 9 10.33 12.18 -1.59
C VAL A 9 11.32 12.95 -0.71
N LYS A 10 12.62 12.62 -0.81
CA LYS A 10 13.66 13.26 0.01
C LYS A 10 13.74 14.76 -0.22
N GLY A 11 13.74 15.20 -1.48
CA GLY A 11 13.86 16.61 -1.83
C GLY A 11 12.68 17.44 -1.29
N LEU A 12 11.45 16.91 -1.45
CA LEU A 12 10.25 17.56 -0.93
C LEU A 12 10.25 17.62 0.60
N ALA A 13 10.56 16.51 1.27
CA ALA A 13 10.58 16.47 2.74
C ALA A 13 11.55 17.52 3.33
N LYS A 14 12.75 17.62 2.76
CA LYS A 14 13.73 18.64 3.15
C LYS A 14 13.25 20.05 2.87
N ALA A 15 12.61 20.29 1.73
CA ALA A 15 12.07 21.61 1.40
C ALA A 15 10.99 22.04 2.41
N PHE A 16 10.03 21.17 2.74
CA PHE A 16 9.02 21.46 3.77
C PHE A 16 9.64 21.70 5.14
N LYS A 17 10.61 20.89 5.55
CA LYS A 17 11.31 21.08 6.82
C LYS A 17 12.05 22.42 6.87
N SER A 18 12.67 22.84 5.76
CA SER A 18 13.35 24.14 5.66
C SER A 18 12.39 25.34 5.74
N LEU A 19 11.12 25.12 5.41
CA LEU A 19 10.03 26.09 5.56
C LEU A 19 9.34 25.99 6.94
N CYS A 20 9.96 25.28 7.89
CA CYS A 20 9.50 25.10 9.27
C CYS A 20 8.16 24.37 9.42
N TYR A 21 7.76 23.56 8.44
CA TYR A 21 6.65 22.63 8.61
C TYR A 21 7.09 21.38 9.39
N ASP A 22 6.15 20.79 10.12
CA ASP A 22 6.28 19.43 10.60
C ASP A 22 6.07 18.45 9.44
N VAL A 23 7.02 17.53 9.29
CA VAL A 23 7.09 16.61 8.15
C VAL A 23 7.29 15.19 8.65
N SER A 24 6.47 14.28 8.13
CA SER A 24 6.69 12.83 8.15
C SER A 24 6.55 12.29 6.74
N VAL A 25 7.24 11.18 6.45
CA VAL A 25 7.25 10.52 5.14
C VAL A 25 6.65 9.14 5.25
N LEU A 26 5.71 8.82 4.36
CA LEU A 26 5.29 7.46 4.07
C LEU A 26 5.76 7.10 2.66
N ALA A 27 6.48 6.00 2.50
CA ALA A 27 7.01 5.58 1.21
C ALA A 27 6.91 4.07 1.00
N ASP A 28 6.77 3.68 -0.26
CA ASP A 28 6.89 2.29 -0.68
C ASP A 28 8.34 1.81 -0.55
N ALA A 29 8.52 0.50 -0.42
CA ALA A 29 9.83 -0.13 -0.21
C ALA A 29 10.40 -0.79 -1.48
N ASP A 30 9.64 -0.78 -2.58
CA ASP A 30 9.90 -1.53 -3.81
C ASP A 30 10.84 -0.86 -4.81
N ALA A 31 11.25 0.38 -4.56
CA ALA A 31 12.10 1.19 -5.43
C ALA A 31 13.31 1.76 -4.68
N GLU A 32 14.18 0.87 -4.20
CA GLU A 32 15.40 1.22 -3.45
C GLU A 32 16.39 2.10 -4.25
N ASP A 33 16.34 2.01 -5.58
CA ASP A 33 17.08 2.88 -6.49
C ASP A 33 16.57 4.33 -6.50
N GLN A 34 15.32 4.55 -6.06
CA GLN A 34 14.69 5.86 -5.99
C GLN A 34 14.62 6.41 -4.56
N PHE A 35 14.45 5.54 -3.57
CA PHE A 35 14.41 5.91 -2.16
C PHE A 35 15.07 4.81 -1.32
N SER A 36 16.31 5.05 -0.93
CA SER A 36 17.19 4.06 -0.31
C SER A 36 17.17 4.13 1.22
N ALA A 37 17.71 3.11 1.87
CA ALA A 37 17.92 3.14 3.33
C ALA A 37 18.83 4.31 3.79
N ALA A 38 19.74 4.77 2.93
CA ALA A 38 20.55 5.96 3.21
C ALA A 38 19.70 7.24 3.20
N ASP A 39 18.71 7.34 2.31
CA ASP A 39 17.78 8.46 2.28
C ASP A 39 16.87 8.47 3.52
N VAL A 40 16.44 7.29 3.97
CA VAL A 40 15.69 7.10 5.23
C VAL A 40 16.52 7.61 6.41
N ALA A 41 17.76 7.14 6.56
CA ALA A 41 18.64 7.55 7.65
C ALA A 41 18.97 9.05 7.63
N GLU A 42 19.12 9.63 6.43
CA GLU A 42 19.35 11.07 6.26
C GLU A 42 18.14 11.90 6.72
N LEU A 43 16.92 11.48 6.40
CA LEU A 43 15.70 12.17 6.84
C LEU A 43 15.45 12.01 8.35
N ASP A 44 15.68 10.82 8.90
CA ASP A 44 15.57 10.57 10.32
C ASP A 44 16.55 11.46 11.13
N GLY A 45 17.79 11.59 10.65
CA GLY A 45 18.78 12.51 11.22
C GLY A 45 18.39 14.00 11.17
N LEU A 46 17.43 14.37 10.32
CA LEU A 46 16.84 15.72 10.25
C LEU A 46 15.57 15.87 11.09
N GLY A 47 15.22 14.85 11.89
CA GLY A 47 13.99 14.82 12.67
C GLY A 47 12.74 14.74 11.79
N VAL A 48 12.83 14.06 10.65
CA VAL A 48 11.71 13.74 9.78
C VAL A 48 11.45 12.24 9.89
N PRO A 49 10.44 11.79 10.64
CA PRO A 49 10.09 10.38 10.74
C PRO A 49 9.77 9.81 9.35
N VAL A 50 10.26 8.59 9.09
CA VAL A 50 10.03 7.89 7.83
C VAL A 50 9.41 6.53 8.11
N HIS A 51 8.28 6.27 7.47
CA HIS A 51 7.51 5.03 7.53
C HIS A 51 7.62 4.33 6.17
N VAL A 52 8.19 3.14 6.15
CA VAL A 52 8.42 2.34 4.94
C VAL A 52 7.96 0.92 5.20
N TRP A 53 7.32 0.29 4.21
CA TRP A 53 6.88 -1.10 4.33
C TRP A 53 8.06 -2.06 4.49
N SER A 54 7.85 -3.15 5.21
CA SER A 54 8.81 -4.26 5.20
C SER A 54 8.83 -4.97 3.84
N ASP A 55 9.91 -5.70 3.56
CA ASP A 55 9.98 -6.70 2.48
C ASP A 55 10.01 -6.16 1.04
N LYS A 56 10.39 -4.89 0.84
CA LYS A 56 10.55 -4.27 -0.48
C LYS A 56 9.29 -4.31 -1.36
N LEU A 57 8.13 -4.12 -0.74
CA LEU A 57 6.83 -4.14 -1.41
C LEU A 57 6.31 -2.72 -1.67
N SER A 58 5.46 -2.59 -2.69
CA SER A 58 4.58 -1.42 -2.86
C SER A 58 3.42 -1.45 -1.86
N LEU A 59 2.71 -0.33 -1.72
CA LEU A 59 1.48 -0.25 -0.93
C LEU A 59 0.48 -1.34 -1.29
N GLU A 60 0.18 -1.55 -2.58
CA GLU A 60 -0.77 -2.57 -2.99
C GLU A 60 -0.27 -3.97 -2.60
N GLU A 61 0.97 -4.30 -2.92
CA GLU A 61 1.55 -5.61 -2.60
C GLU A 61 1.56 -5.87 -1.09
N ARG A 62 1.96 -4.89 -0.27
CA ARG A 62 1.93 -4.97 1.20
C ARG A 62 0.51 -5.16 1.71
N ALA A 63 -0.44 -4.38 1.20
CA ALA A 63 -1.83 -4.45 1.63
C ALA A 63 -2.44 -5.83 1.35
N PHE A 64 -2.24 -6.38 0.15
CA PHE A 64 -2.79 -7.70 -0.19
C PHE A 64 -2.12 -8.86 0.57
N GLN A 65 -0.90 -8.67 1.07
CA GLN A 65 -0.28 -9.63 1.99
C GLN A 65 -0.87 -9.56 3.41
N ASP A 66 -1.26 -8.37 3.87
CA ASP A 66 -1.65 -8.17 5.27
C ASP A 66 -3.15 -8.22 5.54
N LEU A 67 -3.96 -7.70 4.61
CA LEU A 67 -5.39 -7.57 4.82
C LEU A 67 -6.04 -8.93 5.13
N PRO A 68 -7.04 -8.97 6.03
CA PRO A 68 -7.89 -10.15 6.17
C PRO A 68 -8.45 -10.56 4.82
N TRP A 69 -8.59 -11.87 4.57
CA TRP A 69 -9.06 -12.38 3.28
C TRP A 69 -10.39 -11.78 2.81
N PRO A 70 -11.40 -11.56 3.66
CA PRO A 70 -12.63 -10.89 3.24
C PRO A 70 -12.39 -9.48 2.66
N ASN A 71 -11.45 -8.72 3.23
CA ASN A 71 -11.09 -7.39 2.73
C ASN A 71 -10.27 -7.45 1.45
N VAL A 72 -9.47 -8.51 1.25
CA VAL A 72 -8.84 -8.79 -0.04
C VAL A 72 -9.91 -9.02 -1.11
N LEU A 73 -10.87 -9.90 -0.87
CA LEU A 73 -11.97 -10.15 -1.80
C LEU A 73 -12.80 -8.89 -2.07
N ALA A 74 -13.09 -8.09 -1.05
CA ALA A 74 -13.78 -6.80 -1.22
C ALA A 74 -12.99 -5.84 -2.14
N SER A 75 -11.66 -5.81 -2.03
CA SER A 75 -10.80 -5.00 -2.89
C SER A 75 -10.80 -5.49 -4.35
N VAL A 76 -10.76 -6.81 -4.54
CA VAL A 76 -10.80 -7.45 -5.87
C VAL A 76 -12.15 -7.18 -6.55
N LYS A 77 -13.26 -7.30 -5.80
CA LYS A 77 -14.60 -6.97 -6.29
C LYS A 77 -14.76 -5.49 -6.60
N LEU A 78 -14.28 -4.60 -5.74
CA LEU A 78 -14.27 -3.17 -6.03
C LEU A 78 -13.57 -2.87 -7.36
N ALA A 79 -12.39 -3.47 -7.59
CA ALA A 79 -11.66 -3.30 -8.84
C ALA A 79 -12.43 -3.85 -10.06
N GLN A 80 -13.15 -4.96 -9.93
CA GLN A 80 -13.94 -5.54 -11.03
C GLN A 80 -15.22 -4.77 -11.28
N ASP A 81 -16.05 -4.63 -10.26
CA ASP A 81 -17.46 -4.24 -10.38
C ASP A 81 -17.63 -2.73 -10.47
N GLU A 82 -16.86 -1.97 -9.69
CA GLU A 82 -16.99 -0.50 -9.64
C GLU A 82 -15.98 0.20 -10.53
N LEU A 83 -14.76 -0.34 -10.63
CA LEU A 83 -13.67 0.30 -11.39
C LEU A 83 -13.50 -0.28 -12.80
N GLY A 84 -14.21 -1.37 -13.13
CA GLY A 84 -14.28 -1.93 -14.48
C GLY A 84 -13.00 -2.60 -14.97
N PHE A 85 -12.11 -3.02 -14.06
CA PHE A 85 -10.89 -3.75 -14.45
C PHE A 85 -11.20 -5.21 -14.82
N SER A 86 -10.45 -5.75 -15.79
CA SER A 86 -10.44 -7.18 -16.11
C SER A 86 -9.69 -7.99 -15.05
N VAL A 87 -10.16 -7.96 -13.81
CA VAL A 87 -9.44 -8.45 -12.62
C VAL A 87 -9.04 -9.92 -12.76
N HIS A 88 -9.94 -10.79 -13.22
CA HIS A 88 -9.63 -12.21 -13.41
C HIS A 88 -8.43 -12.41 -14.35
N ASP A 89 -8.46 -11.82 -15.54
CA ASP A 89 -7.37 -11.94 -16.52
C ASP A 89 -6.07 -11.36 -15.98
N GLN A 90 -6.14 -10.23 -15.28
CA GLN A 90 -4.98 -9.56 -14.72
C GLN A 90 -4.31 -10.40 -13.63
N VAL A 91 -5.09 -10.97 -12.70
CA VAL A 91 -4.59 -11.87 -11.64
C VAL A 91 -4.11 -13.19 -12.23
N ARG A 92 -4.86 -13.79 -13.16
CA ARG A 92 -4.47 -15.05 -13.83
C ARG A 92 -3.16 -14.91 -14.59
N SER A 93 -2.88 -13.74 -15.17
CA SER A 93 -1.58 -13.47 -15.82
C SER A 93 -0.37 -13.49 -14.86
N LYS A 94 -0.61 -13.47 -13.55
CA LYS A 94 0.40 -13.50 -12.47
C LYS A 94 0.32 -14.78 -11.63
N PHE A 95 -0.79 -15.51 -11.72
CA PHE A 95 -1.05 -16.72 -10.95
C PHE A 95 -0.96 -17.95 -11.86
N LEU A 96 0.10 -18.74 -11.71
CA LEU A 96 0.40 -19.87 -12.60
C LEU A 96 -0.57 -21.06 -12.45
N GLU A 97 -1.34 -21.12 -11.36
CA GLU A 97 -2.31 -22.18 -11.07
C GLU A 97 -3.71 -21.83 -11.59
N GLU A 98 -4.57 -22.84 -11.79
CA GLU A 98 -5.94 -22.58 -12.23
C GLU A 98 -6.68 -21.65 -11.26
N LEU A 99 -7.38 -20.68 -11.84
CA LEU A 99 -8.13 -19.66 -11.10
C LEU A 99 -9.52 -19.57 -11.70
N ASP A 100 -10.52 -19.82 -10.88
CA ASP A 100 -11.92 -19.71 -11.26
C ASP A 100 -12.24 -18.27 -11.71
N LYS A 101 -13.14 -18.13 -12.69
CA LYS A 101 -13.66 -16.83 -13.11
C LYS A 101 -14.52 -16.19 -12.04
N ASN A 102 -15.16 -17.00 -11.21
CA ASN A 102 -15.92 -16.51 -10.08
C ASN A 102 -14.97 -16.14 -8.92
N ILE A 103 -14.88 -14.85 -8.60
CA ILE A 103 -14.04 -14.36 -7.48
C ILE A 103 -14.52 -14.92 -6.14
N ASP A 104 -15.81 -15.21 -5.99
CA ASP A 104 -16.36 -15.75 -4.74
C ASP A 104 -15.87 -17.15 -4.38
N THR A 105 -15.33 -17.88 -5.36
CA THR A 105 -14.76 -19.22 -5.13
C THR A 105 -13.26 -19.17 -4.83
N TRP A 106 -12.64 -17.99 -4.86
CA TRP A 106 -11.20 -17.85 -4.61
C TRP A 106 -10.88 -18.17 -3.15
N MET A 107 -9.90 -19.05 -2.98
CA MET A 107 -9.41 -19.46 -1.67
C MET A 107 -8.14 -18.71 -1.30
N ASP A 108 -8.04 -18.30 -0.04
CA ASP A 108 -6.88 -17.58 0.46
C ASP A 108 -5.60 -18.44 0.30
N SER A 109 -4.59 -17.85 -0.32
CA SER A 109 -3.24 -18.42 -0.34
C SER A 109 -2.19 -17.32 -0.50
N PRO A 110 -0.95 -17.53 0.02
CA PRO A 110 0.14 -16.58 -0.17
C PRO A 110 0.44 -16.28 -1.65
N LYS A 111 0.35 -17.29 -2.52
CA LYS A 111 0.59 -17.15 -3.95
C LYS A 111 -0.49 -16.29 -4.62
N LEU A 112 -1.76 -16.49 -4.27
CA LEU A 112 -2.86 -15.71 -4.82
C LEU A 112 -2.79 -14.27 -4.34
N ARG A 113 -2.52 -14.03 -3.05
CA ARG A 113 -2.30 -12.68 -2.50
C ARG A 113 -1.18 -11.94 -3.24
N THR A 114 -0.07 -12.62 -3.50
CA THR A 114 1.05 -12.08 -4.28
C THR A 114 0.61 -11.72 -5.69
N ALA A 115 -0.11 -12.61 -6.38
CA ALA A 115 -0.59 -12.36 -7.73
C ALA A 115 -1.57 -11.17 -7.79
N ILE A 116 -2.47 -11.05 -6.80
CA ILE A 116 -3.41 -9.93 -6.67
C ILE A 116 -2.65 -8.62 -6.46
N GLY A 117 -1.68 -8.58 -5.54
CA GLY A 117 -0.89 -7.38 -5.29
C GLY A 117 -0.12 -6.90 -6.52
N ILE A 118 0.54 -7.82 -7.22
CA ILE A 118 1.27 -7.50 -8.46
C ILE A 118 0.30 -6.99 -9.54
N ALA A 119 -0.88 -7.60 -9.69
CA ALA A 119 -1.89 -7.17 -10.64
C ALA A 119 -2.35 -5.75 -10.30
N ALA A 120 -2.81 -5.51 -9.07
CA ALA A 120 -3.32 -4.23 -8.61
C ALA A 120 -2.34 -3.07 -8.86
N LYS A 121 -1.06 -3.28 -8.51
CA LYS A 121 0.02 -2.34 -8.76
C LYS A 121 0.25 -2.09 -10.26
N LYS A 122 0.43 -3.14 -11.05
CA LYS A 122 0.81 -3.01 -12.48
C LYS A 122 -0.29 -2.39 -13.33
N THR A 123 -1.55 -2.70 -13.05
CA THR A 123 -2.69 -2.13 -13.76
C THR A 123 -3.23 -0.88 -13.08
N GLY A 124 -2.68 -0.52 -11.91
CA GLY A 124 -2.99 0.69 -11.18
C GLY A 124 -4.44 0.77 -10.75
N TRP A 125 -4.97 -0.29 -10.11
CA TRP A 125 -6.36 -0.35 -9.65
C TRP A 125 -6.73 0.87 -8.81
N PHE A 126 -5.84 1.25 -7.88
CA PHE A 126 -6.09 2.29 -6.88
C PHE A 126 -5.14 3.48 -7.00
N LYS A 127 -4.67 3.76 -8.23
CA LYS A 127 -3.55 4.69 -8.50
C LYS A 127 -3.86 6.18 -8.27
N ASP A 128 -5.11 6.60 -8.36
CA ASP A 128 -5.50 7.98 -8.06
C ASP A 128 -6.22 8.11 -6.72
N THR A 129 -6.30 9.34 -6.22
CA THR A 129 -6.86 9.63 -4.90
C THR A 129 -8.33 9.23 -4.77
N THR A 130 -9.11 9.29 -5.84
CA THR A 130 -10.52 8.91 -5.82
C THR A 130 -10.68 7.41 -5.65
N ARG A 131 -9.94 6.62 -6.44
CA ARG A 131 -9.96 5.15 -6.34
C ARG A 131 -9.29 4.65 -5.06
N GLY A 132 -8.24 5.34 -4.61
CA GLY A 132 -7.61 5.08 -3.32
C GLY A 132 -8.57 5.31 -2.14
N ASP A 133 -9.38 6.37 -2.15
CA ASP A 133 -10.39 6.63 -1.11
C ASP A 133 -11.49 5.56 -1.09
N LEU A 134 -11.99 5.15 -2.25
CA LEU A 134 -12.95 4.04 -2.37
C LEU A 134 -12.35 2.75 -1.81
N TRP A 135 -11.10 2.46 -2.16
CA TRP A 135 -10.42 1.28 -1.67
C TRP A 135 -10.23 1.32 -0.16
N PHE A 136 -9.80 2.45 0.38
CA PHE A 136 -9.67 2.64 1.82
C PHE A 136 -10.99 2.38 2.55
N LYS A 137 -12.12 2.90 2.04
CA LYS A 137 -13.45 2.62 2.62
C LYS A 137 -13.76 1.13 2.65
N ALA A 138 -13.46 0.40 1.56
CA ALA A 138 -13.69 -1.04 1.46
C ALA A 138 -12.83 -1.85 2.44
N VAL A 139 -11.61 -1.40 2.74
CA VAL A 139 -10.68 -2.12 3.63
C VAL A 139 -10.69 -1.60 5.07
N SER A 140 -11.26 -0.42 5.34
CA SER A 140 -11.28 0.20 6.67
C SER A 140 -11.82 -0.70 7.80
N PRO A 141 -12.82 -1.60 7.59
CA PRO A 141 -13.25 -2.51 8.63
C PRO A 141 -12.14 -3.48 9.10
N ALA A 142 -11.11 -3.73 8.28
CA ALA A 142 -9.97 -4.58 8.66
C ALA A 142 -9.21 -4.04 9.87
N PHE A 143 -9.23 -2.72 10.11
CA PHE A 143 -8.55 -2.11 11.26
C PHE A 143 -9.20 -2.46 12.60
N GLN A 144 -10.39 -3.08 12.59
CA GLN A 144 -11.02 -3.65 13.79
C GLN A 144 -10.55 -5.09 14.09
N ASP A 145 -9.82 -5.71 13.16
CA ASP A 145 -9.26 -7.06 13.33
C ASP A 145 -7.92 -6.99 14.09
N GLU A 146 -7.86 -7.64 15.26
CA GLU A 146 -6.67 -7.65 16.11
C GLU A 146 -5.44 -8.32 15.45
N ALA A 147 -5.67 -9.32 14.58
CA ALA A 147 -4.59 -9.99 13.88
C ALA A 147 -4.03 -9.10 12.77
N PHE A 148 -4.87 -8.32 12.09
CA PHE A 148 -4.43 -7.29 11.15
C PHE A 148 -3.67 -6.17 11.84
N GLY A 149 -4.09 -5.74 13.04
CA GLY A 149 -3.40 -4.70 13.82
C GLY A 149 -1.93 -5.01 14.14
N LYS A 150 -1.50 -6.28 14.04
CA LYS A 150 -0.12 -6.74 14.26
C LYS A 150 0.69 -6.86 12.96
N ARG A 151 0.10 -6.53 11.82
CA ARG A 151 0.72 -6.62 10.49
C ARG A 151 1.44 -5.34 10.11
N ASN A 152 2.41 -5.43 9.19
CA ASN A 152 3.31 -4.32 8.87
C ASN A 152 2.56 -3.10 8.34
N LEU A 153 1.57 -3.29 7.45
CA LEU A 153 0.74 -2.20 6.97
C LEU A 153 0.07 -1.43 8.13
N ALA A 154 -0.60 -2.16 9.02
CA ALA A 154 -1.33 -1.55 10.14
C ALA A 154 -0.38 -0.85 11.12
N ILE A 155 0.76 -1.45 11.42
CA ILE A 155 1.77 -0.89 12.33
C ILE A 155 2.33 0.43 11.79
N GLU A 156 2.76 0.48 10.53
CA GLU A 156 3.36 1.69 9.97
C GLU A 156 2.33 2.81 9.77
N LEU A 157 1.09 2.46 9.37
CA LEU A 157 0.00 3.44 9.31
C LEU A 157 -0.39 3.96 10.70
N ALA A 158 -0.38 3.12 11.74
CA ALA A 158 -0.65 3.55 13.11
C ALA A 158 0.43 4.50 13.63
N LYS A 159 1.72 4.27 13.30
CA LYS A 159 2.81 5.19 13.65
C LYS A 159 2.64 6.54 12.96
N LEU A 160 2.30 6.54 11.66
CA LEU A 160 2.04 7.77 10.91
C LEU A 160 0.84 8.53 11.48
N TRP A 161 -0.23 7.81 11.84
CA TRP A 161 -1.42 8.39 12.46
C TRP A 161 -1.10 9.01 13.82
N ALA A 162 -0.38 8.29 14.68
CA ALA A 162 0.07 8.80 15.97
C ALA A 162 0.94 10.07 15.83
N TRP A 163 1.80 10.13 14.82
CA TRP A 163 2.53 11.36 14.51
C TRP A 163 1.58 12.50 14.11
N ALA A 164 0.64 12.23 13.20
CA ALA A 164 -0.31 13.22 12.69
C ALA A 164 -1.24 13.81 13.77
N GLU A 165 -1.55 13.05 14.83
CA GLU A 165 -2.35 13.53 15.97
C GLU A 165 -1.60 14.49 16.90
N HIS A 166 -0.27 14.55 16.83
CA HIS A 166 0.58 15.32 17.75
C HIS A 166 1.31 16.50 17.08
N VAL A 167 0.97 16.83 15.83
CA VAL A 167 1.53 17.95 15.05
C VAL A 167 0.48 18.99 14.70
#